data_AF-A0A8B7YZ74-F1
#
_entry.id   AF-A0A8B7YZ74-F1
#
_cell.length_a   1.000
_cell.length_b   1.000
_cell.length_c   1.000
_cell.angle_alpha   90.00
_cell.angle_beta   90.00
_cell.angle_gamma   90.00
#
_symmetry.space_group_name_H-M   'P 1'
#
loop_
_entity.id
_entity.type
_entity.pdbx_description
1 polymer ?
#
loop_
_entity_poly.entity_id
_entity_poly.type
_entity_poly.pdbx_seq_one_letter_code
_entity_poly.pdbx_strand_id
1 'polypeptide(L)'
;MTALEEVAYWVEYAVRHGTDHLKPRAMQLSFVQYYLLDVIAITVVIVTIMCWCVVNVGRCLFRGFTPPVEWQSFVDGAGEHGIVIMALGTLISDELTDQQAESIASSLALLSQKVAWSYSGKLPKTLGNNTKVVKWLPQNDLLGHPKTRAFISHGGLNSIHQCIYHAVPMVGIPVFGDQKDNFIRLGAKGMSVLLDIHQLTERSIYDATVEIIYNETYKEAVQRYSAIARDRVTPMTALEEVAYWVEYAVRHGTDHLKPRAMQLSFVQYYLLDVIAITVVIVTIMCWCVVNVGRCLFRGFTPPVVRVPGIPVS
;
A
#
# COMPACT_ATOMS: atom_id res chain seq x y z
N MET A 1 -0.39 34.14 18.87
CA MET A 1 0.38 33.58 17.75
C MET A 1 0.28 32.07 17.85
N THR A 2 -0.35 31.42 16.88
CA THR A 2 -0.41 29.95 16.85
C THR A 2 0.98 29.38 16.54
N ALA A 3 1.26 28.12 16.91
CA ALA A 3 2.57 27.49 16.68
C ALA A 3 3.00 27.54 15.20
N LEU A 4 2.04 27.56 14.27
CA LEU A 4 2.28 27.70 12.83
C LEU A 4 2.72 29.12 12.43
N GLU A 5 2.15 30.15 13.04
CA GLU A 5 2.54 31.55 12.78
C GLU A 5 3.95 31.85 13.30
N GLU A 6 4.35 31.21 14.39
CA GLU A 6 5.71 31.32 14.93
C GLU A 6 6.73 30.62 14.04
N VAL A 7 6.42 29.44 13.52
CA VAL A 7 7.28 28.74 12.55
C VAL A 7 7.44 29.53 11.25
N ALA A 8 6.34 30.10 10.71
CA ALA A 8 6.39 30.90 9.48
C ALA A 8 7.26 32.16 9.64
N TYR A 9 7.16 32.84 10.79
CA TYR A 9 7.97 34.02 11.10
C TYR A 9 9.48 33.70 11.12
N TRP A 10 9.87 32.59 11.75
CA TRP A 10 11.28 32.21 11.85
C TRP A 10 11.86 31.70 10.52
N VAL A 11 11.04 31.10 9.65
CA VAL A 11 11.45 30.70 8.29
C VAL A 11 11.73 31.94 7.42
N GLU A 12 10.84 32.93 7.42
CA GLU A 12 11.07 34.19 6.69
C GLU A 12 12.29 34.95 7.21
N TYR A 13 12.50 34.94 8.52
CA TYR A 13 13.64 35.60 9.15
C TYR A 13 14.98 34.95 8.75
N ALA A 14 15.04 33.61 8.74
CA ALA A 14 16.21 32.83 8.35
C ALA A 14 16.59 33.02 6.88
N VAL A 15 15.60 33.16 6.00
CA VAL A 15 15.79 33.42 4.56
C VAL A 15 16.37 34.81 4.32
N ARG A 16 15.97 35.81 5.12
CA ARG A 16 16.43 37.21 4.95
C ARG A 16 17.80 37.52 5.58
N HIS A 17 18.20 36.79 6.63
CA HIS A 17 19.37 37.17 7.45
C HIS A 17 20.44 36.07 7.56
N GLY A 18 20.25 34.91 6.93
CA GLY A 18 21.19 33.79 6.99
C GLY A 18 21.09 32.98 8.29
N THR A 19 21.51 31.72 8.24
CA THR A 19 21.28 30.72 9.30
C THR A 19 22.38 30.64 10.36
N ASP A 20 23.45 31.43 10.24
CA ASP A 20 24.63 31.33 11.11
C ASP A 20 24.34 31.65 12.58
N HIS A 21 23.33 32.48 12.84
CA HIS A 21 22.90 32.88 14.18
C HIS A 21 21.84 31.95 14.79
N LEU A 22 21.27 31.02 14.00
CA LEU A 22 20.19 30.11 14.39
C LEU A 22 20.68 28.75 14.93
N LYS A 23 22.00 28.50 14.90
CA LYS A 23 22.63 27.24 15.34
C LYS A 23 22.16 26.70 16.71
N PRO A 24 21.90 27.53 17.75
CA PRO A 24 21.43 27.02 19.04
C PRO A 24 19.94 26.61 19.04
N ARG A 25 19.10 27.24 18.22
CA ARG A 25 17.64 27.01 18.19
C ARG A 25 17.22 25.95 17.18
N ALA A 26 17.92 25.85 16.04
CA ALA A 26 17.71 24.77 15.06
C ALA A 26 18.02 23.39 15.65
N MET A 27 19.02 23.30 16.54
CA MET A 27 19.38 22.06 17.23
C MET A 27 18.24 21.56 18.15
N GLN A 28 17.52 22.46 18.84
CA GLN A 28 16.40 22.05 19.71
C GLN A 28 15.19 21.52 18.93
N LEU A 29 14.87 22.09 17.75
CA LEU A 29 13.81 21.57 16.89
C LEU A 29 14.17 20.20 16.28
N SER A 30 15.43 19.99 15.88
CA SER A 30 15.88 18.68 15.41
C SER A 30 15.80 17.59 16.49
N PHE A 31 16.05 17.93 17.76
CA PHE A 31 15.93 16.98 18.88
C PHE A 31 14.48 16.57 19.15
N VAL A 32 13.54 17.52 19.11
CA VAL A 32 12.11 17.23 19.31
C VAL A 32 11.55 16.38 18.16
N GLN A 33 11.99 16.65 16.93
CA GLN A 33 11.57 15.88 15.75
C GLN A 33 12.13 14.45 15.77
N TYR A 34 13.39 14.26 16.17
CA TYR A 34 13.98 12.92 16.36
C TYR A 34 13.27 12.12 17.46
N TYR A 35 12.99 12.75 18.61
CA TYR A 35 12.27 12.09 19.71
C TYR A 35 10.85 11.68 19.34
N LEU A 36 10.12 12.51 18.57
CA LEU A 36 8.79 12.13 18.09
C LEU A 36 8.85 10.93 17.14
N LEU A 37 9.84 10.91 16.23
CA LEU A 37 10.05 9.80 15.31
C LEU A 37 10.45 8.51 16.04
N ASP A 38 11.28 8.60 17.08
CA ASP A 38 11.69 7.45 17.88
C ASP A 38 10.53 6.88 18.73
N VAL A 39 9.66 7.74 19.29
CA VAL A 39 8.47 7.28 20.03
C VAL A 39 7.47 6.60 19.09
N ILE A 40 7.28 7.12 17.87
CA ILE A 40 6.46 6.48 16.83
C ILE A 40 7.09 5.15 16.41
N ALA A 41 8.41 5.09 16.23
CA ALA A 41 9.12 3.86 15.89
C ALA A 41 8.97 2.78 16.98
N ILE A 42 9.05 3.15 18.25
CA ILE A 42 8.86 2.23 19.38
C ILE A 42 7.41 1.69 19.42
N THR A 43 6.42 2.53 19.17
CA THR A 43 5.01 2.08 19.12
C THR A 43 4.76 1.14 17.93
N VAL A 44 5.34 1.41 16.77
CA VAL A 44 5.27 0.52 15.60
C VAL A 44 5.96 -0.83 15.87
N VAL A 45 7.11 -0.83 16.55
CA VAL A 45 7.82 -2.07 16.93
C VAL A 45 6.98 -2.91 17.91
N ILE A 46 6.32 -2.29 18.90
CA ILE A 46 5.47 -2.99 19.86
C ILE A 46 4.25 -3.63 19.16
N VAL A 47 3.60 -2.92 18.24
CA VAL A 47 2.47 -3.47 17.45
C VAL A 47 2.93 -4.63 16.57
N THR A 48 4.15 -4.58 16.02
CA THR A 48 4.69 -5.63 15.15
C THR A 48 5.01 -6.93 15.92
N ILE A 49 5.43 -6.84 17.19
CA ILE A 49 5.72 -8.01 18.04
C ILE A 49 4.45 -8.80 18.41
N MET A 50 3.26 -8.19 18.30
CA MET A 50 1.99 -8.80 18.73
C MET A 50 1.42 -9.88 17.79
N CYS A 51 1.93 -10.00 16.56
CA CYS A 51 1.38 -10.87 15.51
C CYS A 51 2.20 -12.14 15.22
N TRP A 52 2.82 -12.75 16.24
CA TRP A 52 3.70 -13.92 16.03
C TRP A 52 3.00 -15.27 15.82
N CYS A 53 1.66 -15.31 15.80
CA CYS A 53 0.89 -16.53 15.52
C CYS A 53 0.13 -16.40 14.18
N VAL A 54 0.86 -16.22 13.08
CA VAL A 54 0.27 -16.29 11.73
C VAL A 54 0.75 -17.55 11.05
N VAL A 55 -0.14 -18.54 10.95
CA VAL A 55 0.04 -19.67 10.04
C VAL A 55 -0.41 -19.22 8.66
N ASN A 56 0.54 -18.99 7.76
CA ASN A 56 0.24 -18.63 6.38
C ASN A 56 -0.12 -19.88 5.57
N VAL A 57 -1.38 -20.32 5.64
CA VAL A 57 -1.93 -21.30 4.70
C VAL A 57 -2.26 -20.57 3.39
N GLY A 58 -1.23 -20.33 2.58
CA GLY A 58 -1.38 -19.69 1.28
C GLY A 58 -1.95 -20.65 0.22
N ARG A 59 -2.27 -20.12 -0.96
CA ARG A 59 -2.38 -20.90 -2.21
C ARG A 59 -3.58 -21.87 -2.34
N CYS A 60 -4.56 -21.84 -1.44
CA CYS A 60 -5.79 -22.66 -1.52
C CYS A 60 -6.64 -22.44 -2.78
N LEU A 61 -6.40 -21.34 -3.50
CA LEU A 61 -7.15 -20.94 -4.69
C LEU A 61 -6.57 -21.51 -6.00
N PHE A 62 -5.39 -22.14 -5.98
CA PHE A 62 -4.71 -22.55 -7.21
C PHE A 62 -4.99 -24.02 -7.53
N ARG A 63 -5.96 -24.27 -8.41
CA ARG A 63 -6.28 -25.60 -8.96
C ARG A 63 -5.70 -25.79 -10.36
N GLY A 64 -5.72 -27.05 -10.82
CA GLY A 64 -5.38 -27.43 -12.20
C GLY A 64 -6.22 -26.68 -13.23
N PHE A 65 -5.60 -26.40 -14.36
CA PHE A 65 -6.02 -25.39 -15.33
C PHE A 65 -6.87 -25.99 -16.46
N THR A 66 -8.16 -25.69 -16.49
CA THR A 66 -9.02 -25.95 -17.64
C THR A 66 -10.08 -24.84 -17.74
N PRO A 67 -10.03 -23.96 -18.75
CA PRO A 67 -11.08 -22.96 -18.93
C PRO A 67 -12.42 -23.67 -19.12
N PRO A 68 -13.53 -23.12 -18.60
CA PRO A 68 -14.85 -23.62 -18.93
C PRO A 68 -15.05 -23.65 -20.46
N VAL A 69 -15.83 -24.60 -20.96
CA VAL A 69 -16.03 -24.86 -22.41
C VAL A 69 -16.41 -23.58 -23.19
N GLU A 70 -17.18 -22.69 -22.57
CA GLU A 70 -17.60 -21.39 -23.13
C GLU A 70 -16.45 -20.40 -23.42
N TRP A 71 -15.27 -20.60 -22.81
CA TRP A 71 -14.08 -19.78 -23.01
C TRP A 71 -13.09 -20.41 -23.99
N GLN A 72 -13.25 -21.68 -24.34
CA GLN A 72 -12.31 -22.40 -25.18
C GLN A 72 -12.22 -21.77 -26.58
N SER A 73 -13.36 -21.52 -27.23
CA SER A 73 -13.42 -20.84 -28.54
C SER A 73 -12.84 -19.41 -28.52
N PHE A 74 -13.01 -18.70 -27.41
CA PHE A 74 -12.44 -17.37 -27.22
C PHE A 74 -10.91 -17.43 -27.23
N VAL A 75 -10.34 -18.33 -26.42
CA VAL A 75 -8.88 -18.49 -26.26
C VAL A 75 -8.24 -19.13 -27.49
N ASP A 76 -8.91 -20.07 -28.14
CA ASP A 76 -8.44 -20.70 -29.37
C ASP A 76 -8.30 -19.66 -30.49
N GLY A 77 -9.33 -18.84 -30.67
CA GLY A 77 -9.31 -17.75 -31.65
C GLY A 77 -8.37 -16.59 -31.32
N ALA A 78 -7.64 -16.61 -30.20
CA ALA A 78 -6.65 -15.58 -29.87
C ALA A 78 -5.33 -15.72 -30.66
N GLY A 79 -5.16 -16.83 -31.39
CA GLY A 79 -3.99 -17.05 -32.25
C GLY A 79 -2.66 -16.99 -31.48
N GLU A 80 -1.63 -16.45 -32.13
CA GLU A 80 -0.27 -16.33 -31.59
C GLU A 80 -0.11 -15.15 -30.63
N HIS A 81 -0.87 -14.08 -30.86
CA HIS A 81 -0.87 -12.87 -30.01
C HIS A 81 -1.32 -13.18 -28.58
N GLY A 82 -2.22 -14.16 -28.41
CA GLY A 82 -2.69 -14.59 -27.10
C GLY A 82 -3.75 -13.67 -26.51
N ILE A 83 -3.95 -13.78 -25.19
CA ILE A 83 -5.03 -13.07 -24.48
C ILE A 83 -4.49 -12.11 -23.42
N VAL A 84 -5.23 -11.02 -23.24
CA VAL A 84 -5.11 -10.10 -22.10
C VAL A 84 -6.37 -10.21 -21.27
N ILE A 85 -6.22 -10.23 -19.96
CA ILE A 85 -7.34 -10.26 -19.03
C ILE A 85 -7.40 -8.89 -18.35
N MET A 86 -8.59 -8.33 -18.19
CA MET A 86 -8.80 -7.09 -17.45
C MET A 86 -9.88 -7.26 -16.39
N ALA A 87 -9.54 -7.00 -15.14
CA ALA A 87 -10.49 -6.99 -14.03
C ALA A 87 -10.07 -6.02 -12.93
N LEU A 88 -10.87 -4.97 -12.74
CA LEU A 88 -10.68 -4.00 -11.66
C LEU A 88 -11.43 -4.38 -10.38
N GLY A 89 -12.10 -5.53 -10.35
CA GLY A 89 -12.91 -5.97 -9.22
C GLY A 89 -14.34 -5.43 -9.27
N THR A 90 -15.25 -6.12 -8.60
CA THR A 90 -16.71 -5.87 -8.69
C THR A 90 -17.13 -4.53 -8.11
N LEU A 91 -16.47 -4.06 -7.05
CA LEU A 91 -16.79 -2.76 -6.44
C LEU A 91 -16.41 -1.60 -7.37
N ILE A 92 -15.31 -1.75 -8.11
CA ILE A 92 -14.75 -0.68 -8.95
C ILE A 92 -15.40 -0.67 -10.33
N SER A 93 -15.79 -1.83 -10.87
CA SER A 93 -16.48 -1.90 -12.17
C SER A 93 -17.75 -1.06 -12.20
N ASP A 94 -18.36 -0.83 -11.03
CA ASP A 94 -19.60 -0.07 -10.89
C ASP A 94 -19.35 1.43 -10.65
N GLU A 95 -18.13 1.82 -10.29
CA GLU A 95 -17.74 3.21 -10.00
C GLU A 95 -16.94 3.89 -11.13
N LEU A 96 -16.58 3.16 -12.19
CA LEU A 96 -15.94 3.75 -13.37
C LEU A 96 -16.88 4.77 -14.03
N THR A 97 -16.37 5.97 -14.29
CA THR A 97 -17.09 6.97 -15.08
C THR A 97 -17.22 6.52 -16.53
N ASP A 98 -18.27 6.98 -17.24
CA ASP A 98 -18.45 6.72 -18.68
C ASP A 98 -17.18 7.09 -19.48
N GLN A 99 -16.51 8.20 -19.11
CA GLN A 99 -15.28 8.64 -19.79
C GLN A 99 -14.09 7.69 -19.57
N GLN A 100 -13.92 7.17 -18.34
CA GLN A 100 -12.88 6.19 -18.04
C GLN A 100 -13.15 4.86 -18.76
N ALA A 101 -14.40 4.41 -18.77
CA ALA A 101 -14.81 3.19 -19.46
C ALA A 101 -14.59 3.29 -20.98
N GLU A 102 -14.89 4.44 -21.60
CA GLU A 102 -14.57 4.70 -23.02
C GLU A 102 -13.06 4.73 -23.27
N SER A 103 -12.28 5.40 -22.41
CA SER A 103 -10.82 5.46 -22.57
C SER A 103 -10.17 4.08 -22.47
N ILE A 104 -10.67 3.23 -21.56
CA ILE A 104 -10.28 1.83 -21.43
C ILE A 104 -10.66 1.06 -22.70
N ALA A 105 -11.91 1.14 -23.14
CA ALA A 105 -12.40 0.40 -24.30
C ALA A 105 -11.65 0.76 -25.59
N SER A 106 -11.43 2.05 -25.87
CA SER A 106 -10.61 2.50 -26.99
C SER A 106 -9.21 1.90 -26.92
N SER A 107 -8.59 1.88 -25.74
CA SER A 107 -7.24 1.34 -25.58
C SER A 107 -7.17 -0.14 -25.88
N LEU A 108 -8.13 -0.91 -25.32
CA LEU A 108 -8.21 -2.35 -25.53
C LEU A 108 -8.46 -2.68 -27.01
N ALA A 109 -9.22 -1.84 -27.73
CA ALA A 109 -9.49 -2.02 -29.15
C ALA A 109 -8.23 -1.94 -30.03
N LEU A 110 -7.18 -1.24 -29.58
CA LEU A 110 -5.90 -1.13 -30.28
C LEU A 110 -5.00 -2.37 -30.12
N LEU A 111 -5.28 -3.24 -29.15
CA LEU A 111 -4.46 -4.41 -28.88
C LEU A 111 -4.67 -5.49 -29.94
N SER A 112 -3.58 -6.13 -30.38
CA SER A 112 -3.64 -7.31 -31.26
C SER A 112 -4.15 -8.56 -30.53
N GLN A 113 -4.11 -8.56 -29.21
CA GLN A 113 -4.60 -9.64 -28.36
C GLN A 113 -6.12 -9.64 -28.30
N LYS A 114 -6.69 -10.82 -28.04
CA LYS A 114 -8.07 -10.88 -27.56
C LYS A 114 -8.12 -10.48 -26.08
N VAL A 115 -9.12 -9.69 -25.72
CA VAL A 115 -9.24 -9.16 -24.36
C VAL A 115 -10.48 -9.73 -23.68
N ALA A 116 -10.29 -10.33 -22.50
CA ALA A 116 -11.39 -10.74 -21.62
C ALA A 116 -11.55 -9.69 -20.52
N TRP A 117 -12.64 -8.93 -20.56
CA TRP A 117 -12.85 -7.80 -19.65
C TRP A 117 -14.03 -8.05 -18.71
N SER A 118 -13.77 -8.09 -17.40
CA SER A 118 -14.80 -8.08 -16.36
C SER A 118 -15.29 -6.66 -16.11
N TYR A 119 -16.53 -6.39 -16.52
CA TYR A 119 -17.18 -5.09 -16.36
C TYR A 119 -18.70 -5.25 -16.34
N SER A 120 -19.35 -4.58 -15.39
CA SER A 120 -20.80 -4.64 -15.16
C SER A 120 -21.54 -3.35 -15.47
N GLY A 121 -20.80 -2.26 -15.77
CA GLY A 121 -21.38 -0.98 -16.12
C GLY A 121 -21.90 -0.91 -17.55
N LYS A 122 -22.17 0.32 -18.01
CA LYS A 122 -22.71 0.60 -19.34
C LYS A 122 -21.66 0.34 -20.40
N LEU A 123 -21.99 -0.50 -21.38
CA LEU A 123 -21.04 -0.88 -22.43
C LEU A 123 -20.53 0.36 -23.20
N PRO A 124 -19.21 0.56 -23.29
CA PRO A 124 -18.63 1.67 -24.04
C PRO A 124 -18.89 1.58 -25.53
N LYS A 125 -19.03 2.72 -26.20
CA LYS A 125 -19.24 2.81 -27.66
C LYS A 125 -18.00 2.48 -28.47
N THR A 126 -16.83 2.68 -27.87
CA THR A 126 -15.50 2.46 -28.48
C THR A 126 -15.00 1.01 -28.34
N LEU A 127 -15.85 0.09 -27.87
CA LEU A 127 -15.50 -1.30 -27.68
C LEU A 127 -15.10 -1.99 -29.00
N GLY A 128 -13.86 -2.51 -29.05
CA GLY A 128 -13.35 -3.26 -30.19
C GLY A 128 -13.84 -4.71 -30.27
N ASN A 129 -13.86 -5.27 -31.48
CA ASN A 129 -14.28 -6.65 -31.75
C ASN A 129 -13.36 -7.72 -31.12
N ASN A 130 -12.15 -7.32 -30.68
CA ASN A 130 -11.20 -8.19 -29.98
C ASN A 130 -11.55 -8.37 -28.50
N THR A 131 -12.49 -7.59 -27.95
CA THR A 131 -12.79 -7.54 -26.52
C THR A 131 -14.13 -8.22 -26.21
N LYS A 132 -14.09 -9.24 -25.35
CA LYS A 132 -15.28 -9.90 -24.79
C LYS A 132 -15.53 -9.35 -23.38
N VAL A 133 -16.61 -8.58 -23.24
CA VAL A 133 -17.05 -8.03 -21.94
C VAL A 133 -18.01 -9.00 -21.26
N VAL A 134 -17.75 -9.30 -20.00
CA VAL A 134 -18.58 -10.17 -19.16
C VAL A 134 -18.68 -9.62 -17.75
N LYS A 135 -19.74 -9.98 -17.01
CA LYS A 135 -19.85 -9.59 -15.59
C LYS A 135 -18.85 -10.33 -14.70
N TRP A 136 -18.59 -11.61 -15.01
CA TRP A 136 -17.72 -12.47 -14.23
C TRP A 136 -16.77 -13.25 -15.14
N LEU A 137 -15.51 -13.36 -14.72
CA LEU A 137 -14.47 -14.10 -15.41
C LEU A 137 -14.06 -15.34 -14.60
N PRO A 138 -13.82 -16.49 -15.24
CA PRO A 138 -13.04 -17.57 -14.64
C PRO A 138 -11.56 -17.15 -14.60
N GLN A 139 -11.26 -16.13 -13.79
CA GLN A 139 -9.99 -15.39 -13.81
C GLN A 139 -8.79 -16.31 -13.54
N ASN A 140 -8.87 -17.16 -12.51
CA ASN A 140 -7.78 -18.07 -12.18
C ASN A 140 -7.51 -19.07 -13.30
N ASP A 141 -8.56 -19.57 -13.96
CA ASP A 141 -8.39 -20.45 -15.11
C ASP A 141 -7.74 -19.65 -16.23
N LEU A 142 -8.35 -18.57 -16.72
CA LEU A 142 -7.77 -17.78 -17.81
C LEU A 142 -6.33 -17.35 -17.54
N LEU A 143 -5.97 -16.95 -16.32
CA LEU A 143 -4.58 -16.62 -15.95
C LEU A 143 -3.63 -17.81 -16.10
N GLY A 144 -4.08 -19.03 -15.82
CA GLY A 144 -3.31 -20.25 -16.02
C GLY A 144 -3.17 -20.70 -17.47
N HIS A 145 -3.88 -20.08 -18.43
CA HIS A 145 -3.77 -20.46 -19.84
C HIS A 145 -2.41 -20.04 -20.43
N PRO A 146 -1.70 -20.91 -21.17
CA PRO A 146 -0.39 -20.59 -21.77
C PRO A 146 -0.37 -19.36 -22.70
N LYS A 147 -1.51 -19.09 -23.35
CA LYS A 147 -1.73 -17.90 -24.19
C LYS A 147 -1.93 -16.59 -23.42
N THR A 148 -2.01 -16.61 -22.09
CA THR A 148 -2.19 -15.39 -21.31
C THR A 148 -0.89 -14.60 -21.24
N ARG A 149 -0.95 -13.36 -21.75
CA ARG A 149 0.22 -12.50 -21.87
C ARG A 149 0.33 -11.49 -20.74
N ALA A 150 -0.78 -10.90 -20.34
CA ALA A 150 -0.82 -9.86 -19.32
C ALA A 150 -2.16 -9.81 -18.60
N PHE A 151 -2.14 -9.21 -17.40
CA PHE A 151 -3.34 -8.93 -16.63
C PHE A 151 -3.41 -7.45 -16.20
N ILE A 152 -4.50 -6.78 -16.56
CA ILE A 152 -4.78 -5.39 -16.16
C ILE A 152 -5.66 -5.43 -14.91
N SER A 153 -5.18 -4.88 -13.80
CA SER A 153 -5.81 -5.06 -12.49
C SER A 153 -5.78 -3.82 -11.60
N HIS A 154 -6.75 -3.76 -10.69
CA HIS A 154 -6.74 -2.81 -9.58
C HIS A 154 -5.72 -3.14 -8.48
N GLY A 155 -5.13 -4.35 -8.46
CA GLY A 155 -4.06 -4.67 -7.50
C GLY A 155 -4.53 -5.26 -6.17
N GLY A 156 -5.72 -5.87 -6.14
CA GLY A 156 -6.14 -6.70 -5.02
C GLY A 156 -5.17 -7.88 -4.83
N LEU A 157 -4.81 -8.15 -3.56
CA LEU A 157 -3.81 -9.18 -3.21
C LEU A 157 -4.10 -10.57 -3.78
N ASN A 158 -5.37 -10.96 -3.85
CA ASN A 158 -5.76 -12.25 -4.44
C ASN A 158 -5.38 -12.34 -5.92
N SER A 159 -5.63 -11.29 -6.69
CA SER A 159 -5.31 -11.27 -8.12
C SER A 159 -3.80 -11.20 -8.35
N ILE A 160 -3.08 -10.46 -7.51
CA ILE A 160 -1.61 -10.43 -7.53
C ILE A 160 -1.04 -11.83 -7.28
N HIS A 161 -1.54 -12.54 -6.26
CA HIS A 161 -1.09 -13.91 -5.98
C HIS A 161 -1.40 -14.87 -7.13
N GLN A 162 -2.56 -14.76 -7.79
CA GLN A 162 -2.87 -15.55 -8.99
C GLN A 162 -1.90 -15.25 -10.14
N CYS A 163 -1.58 -13.99 -10.38
CA CYS A 163 -0.66 -13.61 -11.45
C CYS A 163 0.77 -14.09 -11.19
N ILE A 164 1.27 -13.93 -9.97
CA ILE A 164 2.57 -14.50 -9.57
C ILE A 164 2.54 -16.02 -9.71
N TYR A 165 1.49 -16.68 -9.22
CA TYR A 165 1.36 -18.12 -9.33
C TYR A 165 1.38 -18.58 -10.78
N HIS A 166 0.70 -17.91 -11.71
CA HIS A 166 0.64 -18.28 -13.13
C HIS A 166 1.73 -17.64 -14.00
N ALA A 167 2.69 -16.92 -13.40
CA ALA A 167 3.74 -16.22 -14.12
C ALA A 167 3.21 -15.21 -15.17
N VAL A 168 2.16 -14.47 -14.84
CA VAL A 168 1.56 -13.44 -15.72
C VAL A 168 1.93 -12.05 -15.19
N PRO A 169 2.61 -11.20 -15.97
CA PRO A 169 2.95 -9.86 -15.56
C PRO A 169 1.72 -8.94 -15.64
N MET A 170 1.77 -7.79 -14.95
CA MET A 170 0.56 -6.99 -14.68
C MET A 170 0.69 -5.52 -15.06
N VAL A 171 -0.41 -4.92 -15.53
CA VAL A 171 -0.59 -3.47 -15.53
C VAL A 171 -1.51 -3.10 -14.37
N GLY A 172 -1.07 -2.16 -13.54
CA GLY A 172 -1.76 -1.74 -12.34
C GLY A 172 -2.52 -0.43 -12.50
N ILE A 173 -3.80 -0.44 -12.15
CA ILE A 173 -4.67 0.73 -12.10
C ILE A 173 -5.31 0.77 -10.70
N PRO A 174 -4.53 1.14 -9.66
CA PRO A 174 -5.05 1.19 -8.29
C PRO A 174 -6.13 2.25 -8.16
N VAL A 175 -7.08 1.97 -7.26
CA VAL A 175 -8.22 2.84 -6.99
C VAL A 175 -8.21 3.33 -5.54
N PHE A 176 -8.03 2.43 -4.58
CA PHE A 176 -8.04 2.78 -3.16
C PHE A 176 -7.27 1.79 -2.27
N GLY A 177 -7.06 2.14 -1.01
CA GLY A 177 -6.46 1.26 -0.01
C GLY A 177 -5.00 0.91 -0.30
N ASP A 178 -4.65 -0.36 -0.10
CA ASP A 178 -3.29 -0.91 -0.22
C ASP A 178 -2.84 -1.15 -1.67
N GLN A 179 -3.75 -0.97 -2.65
CA GLN A 179 -3.54 -1.31 -4.06
C GLN A 179 -2.33 -0.60 -4.68
N LYS A 180 -2.14 0.69 -4.37
CA LYS A 180 -1.01 1.47 -4.90
C LYS A 180 0.32 0.96 -4.32
N ASP A 181 0.36 0.69 -3.02
CA ASP A 181 1.55 0.16 -2.36
C ASP A 181 1.91 -1.23 -2.88
N ASN A 182 0.90 -2.06 -3.15
CA ASN A 182 1.09 -3.37 -3.78
C ASN A 182 1.80 -3.24 -5.14
N PHE A 183 1.35 -2.32 -6.01
CA PHE A 183 1.98 -2.11 -7.31
C PHE A 183 3.36 -1.44 -7.25
N ILE A 184 3.60 -0.56 -6.28
CA ILE A 184 4.96 -0.02 -6.05
C ILE A 184 5.93 -1.17 -5.73
N ARG A 185 5.51 -2.12 -4.88
CA ARG A 185 6.31 -3.31 -4.54
C ARG A 185 6.49 -4.26 -5.71
N LEU A 186 5.48 -4.42 -6.57
CA LEU A 186 5.57 -5.25 -7.78
C LEU A 186 6.46 -4.61 -8.85
N GLY A 187 6.36 -3.29 -9.03
CA GLY A 187 7.20 -2.51 -9.94
C GLY A 187 8.66 -2.52 -9.52
N ALA A 188 8.94 -2.40 -8.22
CA ALA A 188 10.30 -2.55 -7.67
C ALA A 188 10.91 -3.95 -7.94
N LYS A 189 10.05 -4.95 -8.19
CA LYS A 189 10.46 -6.32 -8.56
C LYS A 189 10.45 -6.56 -10.07
N GLY A 190 10.15 -5.53 -10.88
CA GLY A 190 10.08 -5.62 -12.33
C GLY A 190 8.92 -6.47 -12.83
N MET A 191 7.81 -6.60 -12.11
CA MET A 191 6.68 -7.46 -12.51
C MET A 191 5.46 -6.69 -13.01
N SER A 192 5.46 -5.36 -12.91
CA SER A 192 4.31 -4.55 -13.27
C SER A 192 4.65 -3.14 -13.71
N VAL A 193 3.77 -2.56 -14.52
CA VAL A 193 3.71 -1.13 -14.82
C VAL A 193 2.55 -0.52 -14.02
N LEU A 194 2.77 0.63 -13.38
CA LEU A 194 1.77 1.32 -12.56
C LEU A 194 1.24 2.54 -13.32
N LEU A 195 -0.08 2.62 -13.47
CA LEU A 195 -0.81 3.76 -14.03
C LEU A 195 -1.55 4.52 -12.93
N ASP A 196 -1.83 5.80 -13.20
CA ASP A 196 -2.69 6.63 -12.36
C ASP A 196 -4.12 6.64 -12.94
N ILE A 197 -5.10 6.23 -12.14
CA ILE A 197 -6.52 6.18 -12.52
C ILE A 197 -7.07 7.55 -12.95
N HIS A 198 -6.53 8.65 -12.40
CA HIS A 198 -6.97 10.01 -12.70
C HIS A 198 -6.33 10.57 -13.98
N GLN A 199 -5.28 9.92 -14.49
CA GLN A 199 -4.56 10.30 -15.70
C GLN A 199 -4.69 9.23 -16.81
N LEU A 200 -5.69 8.35 -16.68
CA LEU A 200 -5.94 7.32 -17.69
C LEU A 200 -6.32 7.96 -19.01
N THR A 201 -5.49 7.67 -20.00
CA THR A 201 -5.75 7.94 -21.41
C THR A 201 -5.71 6.63 -22.18
N GLU A 202 -6.38 6.60 -23.33
CA GLU A 202 -6.30 5.49 -24.28
C GLU A 202 -4.85 5.06 -24.53
N ARG A 203 -3.97 6.04 -24.75
CA ARG A 203 -2.56 5.81 -25.06
C ARG A 203 -1.78 5.25 -23.87
N SER A 204 -2.03 5.75 -22.66
CA SER A 204 -1.33 5.29 -21.46
C SER A 204 -1.57 3.80 -21.15
N ILE A 205 -2.81 3.33 -21.32
CA ILE A 205 -3.17 1.92 -21.08
C ILE A 205 -2.56 1.04 -22.18
N TYR A 206 -2.59 1.51 -23.42
CA TYR A 206 -2.06 0.78 -24.58
C TYR A 206 -0.54 0.61 -24.43
N ASP A 207 0.18 1.71 -24.20
CA ASP A 207 1.64 1.70 -24.10
C ASP A 207 2.10 0.83 -22.93
N ALA A 208 1.47 0.93 -21.76
CA ALA A 208 1.79 0.07 -20.61
C ALA A 208 1.51 -1.42 -20.88
N THR A 209 0.43 -1.72 -21.60
CA THR A 209 0.07 -3.11 -21.93
C THR A 209 1.00 -3.69 -22.99
N VAL A 210 1.37 -2.90 -24.00
CA VAL A 210 2.37 -3.30 -25.00
C VAL A 210 3.74 -3.49 -24.34
N GLU A 211 4.15 -2.58 -23.46
CA GLU A 211 5.40 -2.69 -22.71
C GLU A 211 5.44 -3.99 -21.90
N ILE A 212 4.42 -4.28 -21.10
CA ILE A 212 4.42 -5.48 -20.24
C ILE A 212 4.40 -6.79 -21.05
N ILE A 213 3.82 -6.78 -22.27
CA ILE A 213 3.70 -7.96 -23.12
C ILE A 213 5.01 -8.23 -23.87
N TYR A 214 5.65 -7.21 -24.42
CA TYR A 214 6.78 -7.37 -25.34
C TYR A 214 8.14 -7.13 -24.72
N ASN A 215 8.22 -6.47 -23.56
CA ASN A 215 9.48 -6.39 -22.82
C ASN A 215 9.64 -7.64 -21.94
N GLU A 216 10.52 -8.53 -22.37
CA GLU A 216 10.75 -9.84 -21.74
C GLU A 216 11.18 -9.73 -20.28
N THR A 217 11.79 -8.61 -19.85
CA THR A 217 12.24 -8.43 -18.46
C THR A 217 11.10 -8.61 -17.45
N TYR A 218 9.88 -8.18 -17.80
CA TYR A 218 8.72 -8.35 -16.93
C TYR A 218 8.29 -9.82 -16.82
N LYS A 219 8.34 -10.53 -17.95
CA LYS A 219 7.99 -11.96 -18.01
C LYS A 219 9.01 -12.80 -17.26
N GLU A 220 10.29 -12.54 -17.45
CA GLU A 220 11.38 -13.22 -16.73
C GLU A 220 11.29 -12.98 -15.23
N ALA A 221 11.05 -11.73 -14.81
CA ALA A 221 10.88 -11.38 -13.40
C ALA A 221 9.72 -12.16 -12.78
N VAL A 222 8.52 -12.12 -13.39
CA VAL A 222 7.37 -12.83 -12.83
C VAL A 222 7.55 -14.35 -12.87
N GLN A 223 8.23 -14.91 -13.88
CA GLN A 223 8.57 -16.34 -13.92
C GLN A 223 9.50 -16.74 -12.77
N ARG A 224 10.51 -15.93 -12.45
CA ARG A 224 11.38 -16.15 -11.29
C ARG A 224 10.58 -16.18 -9.99
N TYR A 225 9.71 -15.20 -9.76
CA TYR A 225 8.87 -15.16 -8.56
C TYR A 225 7.81 -16.27 -8.56
N SER A 226 7.32 -16.68 -9.72
CA SER A 226 6.43 -17.83 -9.88
C SER A 226 7.12 -19.12 -9.47
N ALA A 227 8.36 -19.34 -9.89
CA ALA A 227 9.15 -20.51 -9.50
C ALA A 227 9.33 -20.54 -7.98
N ILE A 228 9.74 -19.42 -7.36
CA ILE A 228 9.86 -19.29 -5.89
C ILE A 228 8.51 -19.51 -5.20
N ALA A 229 7.42 -19.01 -5.78
CA ALA A 229 6.09 -19.21 -5.24
C ALA A 229 5.62 -20.66 -5.35
N ARG A 230 5.94 -21.36 -6.42
CA ARG A 230 5.54 -22.76 -6.61
C ARG A 230 6.47 -23.73 -5.87
N ASP A 231 7.68 -23.30 -5.55
CA ASP A 231 8.64 -24.09 -4.78
C ASP A 231 8.10 -24.37 -3.37
N ARG A 232 7.95 -25.66 -3.04
CA ARG A 232 7.38 -26.12 -1.77
C ARG A 232 8.41 -26.94 -1.02
N VAL A 233 8.63 -26.56 0.25
CA VAL A 233 9.43 -27.34 1.20
C VAL A 233 8.69 -28.61 1.62
N THR A 234 7.36 -28.55 1.72
CA THR A 234 6.48 -29.68 2.05
C THR A 234 5.71 -30.17 0.82
N PRO A 235 5.74 -31.47 0.49
CA PRO A 235 5.08 -32.04 -0.68
C PRO A 235 3.55 -32.11 -0.56
N MET A 236 2.98 -31.44 0.44
CA MET A 236 1.54 -31.43 0.69
C MET A 236 0.87 -30.49 -0.30
N THR A 237 -0.30 -30.86 -0.80
CA THR A 237 -1.20 -29.95 -1.53
C THR A 237 -1.76 -28.89 -0.59
N ALA A 238 -2.28 -27.77 -1.13
CA ALA A 238 -2.93 -26.75 -0.29
C ALA A 238 -4.11 -27.33 0.51
N LEU A 239 -4.82 -28.33 -0.04
CA LEU A 239 -5.92 -29.00 0.64
C LEU A 239 -5.41 -29.85 1.82
N GLU A 240 -4.34 -30.60 1.62
CA GLU A 240 -3.72 -31.41 2.67
C GLU A 240 -3.16 -30.51 3.79
N GLU A 241 -2.59 -29.36 3.45
CA GLU A 241 -2.11 -28.39 4.43
C GLU A 241 -3.26 -27.82 5.28
N VAL A 242 -4.38 -27.42 4.63
CA VAL A 242 -5.59 -26.99 5.35
C VAL A 242 -6.11 -28.12 6.24
N ALA A 243 -6.24 -29.33 5.70
CA ALA A 243 -6.72 -30.49 6.45
C ALA A 243 -5.85 -30.75 7.68
N TYR A 244 -4.52 -30.72 7.51
CA TYR A 244 -3.58 -30.86 8.60
C TYR A 244 -3.77 -29.79 9.68
N TRP A 245 -3.90 -28.51 9.32
CA TRP A 245 -4.08 -27.44 10.31
C TRP A 245 -5.43 -27.51 11.02
N VAL A 246 -6.48 -27.94 10.31
CA VAL A 246 -7.80 -28.20 10.92
C VAL A 246 -7.69 -29.36 11.92
N GLU A 247 -7.11 -30.48 11.52
CA GLU A 247 -6.90 -31.65 12.40
C GLU A 247 -5.98 -31.30 13.59
N TYR A 248 -4.96 -30.48 13.37
CA TYR A 248 -4.08 -29.99 14.42
C TYR A 248 -4.86 -29.14 15.45
N ALA A 249 -5.71 -28.23 14.99
CA ALA A 249 -6.57 -27.43 15.86
C ALA A 249 -7.58 -28.29 16.65
N VAL A 250 -8.08 -29.38 16.06
CA VAL A 250 -8.95 -30.34 16.76
C VAL A 250 -8.17 -31.13 17.82
N ARG A 251 -6.94 -31.58 17.51
CA ARG A 251 -6.10 -32.37 18.43
C ARG A 251 -5.59 -31.57 19.63
N HIS A 252 -5.23 -30.31 19.42
CA HIS A 252 -4.50 -29.51 20.41
C HIS A 252 -5.26 -28.27 20.89
N GLY A 253 -6.49 -28.05 20.41
CA GLY A 253 -7.24 -26.81 20.63
C GLY A 253 -6.67 -25.63 19.84
N THR A 254 -7.26 -24.44 20.01
CA THR A 254 -6.84 -23.22 19.29
C THR A 254 -6.21 -22.16 20.17
N ASP A 255 -6.15 -22.34 21.49
CA ASP A 255 -5.71 -21.28 22.41
C ASP A 255 -4.27 -20.85 22.18
N HIS A 256 -3.40 -21.78 21.76
CA HIS A 256 -2.01 -21.50 21.41
C HIS A 256 -1.83 -20.97 19.97
N LEU A 257 -2.88 -20.98 19.15
CA LEU A 257 -2.90 -20.38 17.80
C LEU A 257 -3.46 -18.95 17.82
N LYS A 258 -4.10 -18.53 18.92
CA LYS A 258 -4.64 -17.19 19.06
C LYS A 258 -3.49 -16.20 19.27
N PRO A 259 -3.42 -15.08 18.51
CA PRO A 259 -2.47 -14.03 18.80
C PRO A 259 -2.72 -13.47 20.20
N ARG A 260 -1.63 -13.22 20.93
CA ARG A 260 -1.67 -12.71 22.32
C ARG A 260 -2.43 -11.38 22.44
N ALA A 261 -2.53 -10.62 21.35
CA ALA A 261 -3.34 -9.42 21.24
C ALA A 261 -4.80 -9.63 21.65
N MET A 262 -5.40 -10.79 21.36
CA MET A 262 -6.80 -11.07 21.74
C MET A 262 -7.01 -11.32 23.24
N GLN A 263 -5.93 -11.52 24.00
CA GLN A 263 -5.99 -11.73 25.45
C GLN A 263 -5.62 -10.47 26.25
N LEU A 264 -5.28 -9.37 25.56
CA LEU A 264 -4.93 -8.12 26.23
C LEU A 264 -6.17 -7.40 26.75
N SER A 265 -6.03 -6.75 27.91
CA SER A 265 -7.04 -5.81 28.39
C SER A 265 -7.08 -4.56 27.51
N PHE A 266 -8.21 -3.83 27.53
CA PHE A 266 -8.38 -2.58 26.78
C PHE A 266 -7.22 -1.58 27.01
N VAL A 267 -6.73 -1.49 28.25
CA VAL A 267 -5.61 -0.60 28.63
C VAL A 267 -4.31 -1.01 27.93
N GLN A 268 -4.00 -2.31 27.92
CA GLN A 268 -2.78 -2.84 27.30
C GLN A 268 -2.83 -2.80 25.78
N TYR A 269 -4.00 -3.08 25.19
CA TYR A 269 -4.18 -3.07 23.75
C TYR A 269 -3.92 -1.68 23.14
N TYR A 270 -4.38 -0.62 23.82
CA TYR A 270 -4.17 0.77 23.40
C TYR A 270 -2.95 1.46 24.04
N LEU A 271 -2.15 0.72 24.84
CA LEU A 271 -0.96 1.23 25.54
C LEU A 271 -1.25 2.53 26.34
N LEU A 272 -2.40 2.60 27.00
CA LEU A 272 -2.87 3.83 27.66
C LEU A 272 -1.96 4.26 28.82
N ASP A 273 -1.33 3.29 29.49
CA ASP A 273 -0.32 3.51 30.52
C ASP A 273 0.93 4.18 29.96
N VAL A 274 1.42 3.73 28.80
CA VAL A 274 2.55 4.34 28.09
C VAL A 274 2.22 5.76 27.64
N ILE A 275 1.01 5.98 27.11
CA ILE A 275 0.54 7.32 26.73
C ILE A 275 0.51 8.25 27.94
N ALA A 276 -0.06 7.79 29.06
CA ALA A 276 -0.16 8.58 30.28
C ALA A 276 1.22 8.99 30.83
N ILE A 277 2.17 8.04 30.90
CA ILE A 277 3.54 8.32 31.33
C ILE A 277 4.23 9.32 30.38
N THR A 278 4.04 9.14 29.07
CA THR A 278 4.60 10.03 28.05
C THR A 278 4.08 11.47 28.22
N VAL A 279 2.77 11.65 28.41
CA VAL A 279 2.16 12.96 28.67
C VAL A 279 2.71 13.60 29.94
N VAL A 280 2.89 12.82 31.01
CA VAL A 280 3.48 13.33 32.26
C VAL A 280 4.91 13.82 32.05
N ILE A 281 5.76 13.05 31.37
CA ILE A 281 7.15 13.43 31.08
C ILE A 281 7.19 14.72 30.26
N VAL A 282 6.39 14.83 29.20
CA VAL A 282 6.31 16.04 28.36
C VAL A 282 5.85 17.24 29.19
N THR A 283 4.86 17.06 30.05
CA THR A 283 4.34 18.13 30.91
C THR A 283 5.41 18.63 31.88
N ILE A 284 6.15 17.73 32.51
CA ILE A 284 7.26 18.07 33.41
C ILE A 284 8.36 18.80 32.64
N MET A 285 8.73 18.33 31.45
CA MET A 285 9.74 18.96 30.62
C MET A 285 9.34 20.39 30.25
N CYS A 286 8.11 20.60 29.78
CA CYS A 286 7.56 21.93 29.49
C CYS A 286 7.56 22.83 30.73
N TRP A 287 7.15 22.30 31.89
CA TRP A 287 7.15 23.03 33.15
C TRP A 287 8.57 23.46 33.57
N CYS A 288 9.56 22.57 33.44
CA CYS A 288 10.96 22.86 33.70
C CYS A 288 11.48 23.97 32.77
N VAL A 289 11.20 23.89 31.46
CA VAL A 289 11.61 24.91 30.48
C VAL A 289 11.02 26.28 30.83
N VAL A 290 9.72 26.35 31.14
CA VAL A 290 9.06 27.60 31.53
C VAL A 290 9.66 28.20 32.79
N ASN A 291 9.95 27.37 33.80
CA ASN A 291 10.51 27.86 35.06
C ASN A 291 11.98 28.27 34.94
N VAL A 292 12.80 27.53 34.18
CA VAL A 292 14.18 27.94 33.89
C VAL A 292 14.17 29.24 33.09
N GLY A 293 13.31 29.38 32.08
CA GLY A 293 13.09 30.63 31.35
C GLY A 293 12.75 31.78 32.30
N ARG A 294 11.75 31.59 33.18
CA ARG A 294 11.36 32.59 34.20
C ARG A 294 12.49 32.96 35.17
N CYS A 295 13.32 32.00 35.58
CA CYS A 295 14.47 32.25 36.44
C CYS A 295 15.53 33.09 35.73
N LEU A 296 15.82 32.78 34.46
CA LEU A 296 16.73 33.57 33.63
C LEU A 296 16.20 34.99 33.43
N PHE A 297 14.91 35.17 33.10
CA PHE A 297 14.32 36.52 32.95
C PHE A 297 14.31 37.33 34.25
N ARG A 298 14.15 36.71 35.42
CA ARG A 298 14.26 37.38 36.73
C ARG A 298 15.70 37.76 37.11
N GLY A 299 16.71 37.04 36.62
CA GLY A 299 18.12 37.40 36.80
C GLY A 299 18.57 38.60 35.95
N PHE A 300 17.81 38.95 34.90
CA PHE A 300 18.12 40.05 33.99
C PHE A 300 17.35 41.36 34.27
N THR A 301 16.47 41.43 35.29
CA THR A 301 15.92 42.72 35.71
C THR A 301 17.00 43.50 36.47
N PRO A 302 17.52 44.62 35.93
CA PRO A 302 18.54 45.40 36.62
C PRO A 302 17.97 45.94 37.94
N PRO A 303 18.76 45.98 39.03
CA PRO A 303 18.30 46.57 40.27
C PRO A 303 17.92 48.04 40.03
N VAL A 304 16.73 48.42 40.48
CA VAL A 304 16.31 49.83 40.48
C VAL A 304 17.24 50.57 41.44
N VAL A 305 18.20 51.30 40.89
CA VAL A 305 19.07 52.19 41.67
C VAL A 305 18.19 53.33 42.20
N ARG A 306 17.83 53.28 43.49
CA ARG A 306 17.29 54.47 44.17
C ARG A 306 18.41 55.49 44.31
N VAL A 307 18.34 56.56 43.54
CA VAL A 307 19.17 57.74 43.75
C VAL A 307 18.67 58.42 45.05
N PRO A 308 19.49 58.54 46.10
CA PRO A 308 19.08 59.23 47.31
C PRO A 308 19.08 60.74 47.05
N GLY A 309 17.94 61.42 47.24
CA GLY A 309 17.92 62.89 47.33
C GLY A 309 16.80 63.66 46.60
N ILE A 310 15.83 63.01 45.97
CA ILE A 310 14.70 63.74 45.34
C ILE A 310 13.44 63.55 46.21
N PRO A 311 12.92 64.60 46.88
CA PRO A 311 11.63 64.52 47.55
C PRO A 311 10.54 64.39 46.49
N VAL A 312 9.67 63.39 46.66
CA VAL A 312 8.49 63.21 45.83
C VAL A 312 7.43 64.16 46.36
N SER A 313 7.09 65.19 45.57
CA SER A 313 5.84 65.94 45.67
C SER A 313 4.73 65.19 44.94
#